data_AF-A0AAD8ZMJ8-F1
#
_entry.id   AF-A0AAD8ZMJ8-F1
#
_cell.length_a   1.000
_cell.length_b   1.000
_cell.length_c   1.000
_cell.angle_alpha   90.00
_cell.angle_beta   90.00
_cell.angle_gamma   90.00
#
_symmetry.space_group_name_H-M   'P 1'
#
loop_
_entity.id
_entity.type
_entity.pdbx_description
1 polymer ?
#
loop_
_entity_poly.entity_id
_entity_poly.type
_entity_poly.pdbx_seq_one_letter_code
_entity_poly.pdbx_strand_id
1 'polypeptide(L)'
;MRGGERQALQSTGLVASDPRLQDCMQQLDQAVQESAGTAVMDQELFRKPIYLNKPHNPMVNAGAIVISSLIKPEVKKAEKFDYMMDYLKRMAGGEYVGFSNATFQSEKETGDRNFAIGYYLKEKKLCSIEVTCESASIMAATLANGGICPITDKRVLSAEAVRNTLSLMHSCGMYDFSGQFAFHVGLPAKSGVSGAVLLVVPNIMGLMCWSPPVDRVGNSVRGIHFCQELVSLFNFHNYDNLRHFAKKLDPRRQAGHERNKAVIELMFAAYSGDVSALRRFALSAVDMELRDYDSRSALHVAAAEGHLEAVKFLTGTCRVNPHVKDRWGNTPLDDALQFSQDSVVEVLKQYQCIYSHTLLPEVISPQAPNGSTLDAEDLRSMELLEGFV
;
A
#
# COMPACT_ATOMS: atom_id res chain seq x y z
N MET A 1 -3.83 -22.46 -23.08
CA MET A 1 -2.59 -22.09 -22.36
C MET A 1 -1.69 -23.32 -22.25
N ARG A 2 -0.36 -23.13 -22.29
CA ARG A 2 0.66 -24.17 -22.45
C ARG A 2 1.00 -24.83 -21.11
N GLY A 3 1.02 -26.17 -21.09
CA GLY A 3 1.85 -27.10 -20.29
C GLY A 3 2.15 -26.89 -18.79
N GLY A 4 2.54 -25.70 -18.33
CA GLY A 4 3.13 -25.47 -17.00
C GLY A 4 2.12 -25.28 -15.87
N GLU A 5 0.92 -24.78 -16.17
CA GLU A 5 -0.09 -24.44 -15.14
C GLU A 5 -0.69 -25.68 -14.45
N ARG A 6 -0.62 -26.86 -15.08
CA ARG A 6 -1.17 -28.10 -14.50
C ARG A 6 -0.34 -28.66 -13.34
N GLN A 7 0.94 -28.31 -13.23
CA GLN A 7 1.82 -28.84 -12.20
C GLN A 7 1.69 -28.06 -10.87
N ALA A 8 1.37 -26.76 -10.93
CA ALA A 8 1.10 -25.94 -9.75
C ALA A 8 -0.22 -26.33 -9.05
N LEU A 9 -1.25 -26.69 -9.83
CA LEU A 9 -2.56 -27.10 -9.29
C LEU A 9 -2.56 -28.47 -8.59
N GLN A 10 -1.65 -29.39 -8.93
CA GLN A 10 -1.62 -30.72 -8.29
C GLN A 10 -1.11 -30.68 -6.84
N SER A 11 -0.37 -29.64 -6.44
CA SER A 11 0.18 -29.49 -5.08
C SER A 11 -0.85 -28.98 -4.05
N THR A 12 -2.01 -28.48 -4.50
CA THR A 12 -3.03 -27.87 -3.63
C THR A 12 -4.30 -28.72 -3.47
N GLY A 13 -4.34 -29.93 -4.07
CA GLY A 13 -5.46 -30.85 -3.93
C GLY A 13 -6.77 -30.41 -4.60
N LEU A 14 -6.76 -29.31 -5.36
CA LEU A 14 -7.91 -28.78 -6.08
C LEU A 14 -7.86 -29.25 -7.53
N VAL A 15 -8.75 -30.18 -7.89
CA VAL A 15 -8.90 -30.66 -9.27
C VAL A 15 -9.69 -29.63 -10.07
N ALA A 16 -9.23 -29.30 -11.28
CA ALA A 16 -9.87 -28.35 -12.21
C ALA A 16 -11.29 -28.75 -12.69
N SER A 17 -11.85 -29.85 -12.16
CA SER A 17 -13.20 -30.35 -12.40
C SER A 17 -14.14 -30.13 -11.21
N ASP A 18 -13.72 -29.42 -10.16
CA ASP A 18 -14.58 -29.12 -9.00
C ASP A 18 -15.63 -28.06 -9.37
N PRO A 19 -16.94 -28.39 -9.35
CA PRO A 19 -18.01 -27.51 -9.84
C PRO A 19 -18.07 -26.17 -9.09
N ARG A 20 -17.56 -26.10 -7.85
CA ARG A 20 -17.51 -24.87 -7.06
C ARG A 20 -16.50 -23.84 -7.57
N LEU A 21 -15.43 -24.30 -8.20
CA LEU A 21 -14.39 -23.43 -8.77
C LEU A 21 -14.81 -22.92 -10.15
N GLN A 22 -15.60 -23.72 -10.88
CA GLN A 22 -16.25 -23.34 -12.13
C GLN A 22 -17.31 -22.25 -11.91
N ASP A 23 -18.15 -22.39 -10.89
CA ASP A 23 -19.11 -21.35 -10.50
C ASP A 23 -18.42 -20.06 -10.06
N CYS A 24 -17.32 -20.17 -9.30
CA CYS A 24 -16.59 -19.01 -8.82
C CYS A 24 -15.85 -18.27 -9.97
N MET A 25 -15.30 -19.01 -10.94
CA MET A 25 -14.68 -18.44 -12.14
C MET A 25 -15.72 -17.86 -13.10
N GLN A 26 -16.89 -18.49 -13.25
CA GLN A 26 -18.00 -17.92 -14.04
C GLN A 26 -18.54 -16.64 -13.40
N GLN A 27 -18.67 -16.58 -12.07
CA GLN A 27 -19.09 -15.37 -11.37
C GLN A 27 -18.05 -14.25 -11.47
N LEU A 28 -16.76 -14.60 -11.48
CA LEU A 28 -15.67 -13.63 -11.71
C LEU A 28 -15.65 -13.13 -13.15
N ASP A 29 -15.79 -14.01 -14.14
CA ASP A 29 -15.87 -13.61 -15.56
C ASP A 29 -17.13 -12.79 -15.85
N GLN A 30 -18.26 -13.12 -15.21
CA GLN A 30 -19.50 -12.37 -15.31
C GLN A 30 -19.37 -10.98 -14.66
N ALA A 31 -18.75 -10.88 -13.49
CA ALA A 31 -18.48 -9.61 -12.84
C ALA A 31 -17.49 -8.74 -13.63
N VAL A 32 -16.48 -9.36 -14.26
CA VAL A 32 -15.51 -8.66 -15.11
C VAL A 32 -16.14 -8.19 -16.43
N GLN A 33 -17.03 -8.99 -17.04
CA GLN A 33 -17.79 -8.59 -18.22
C GLN A 33 -18.81 -7.48 -17.93
N GLU A 34 -19.46 -7.51 -16.76
CA GLU A 34 -20.33 -6.41 -16.30
C GLU A 34 -19.53 -5.14 -15.98
N SER A 35 -18.27 -5.27 -15.55
CA SER A 35 -17.37 -4.15 -15.27
C SER A 35 -16.65 -3.59 -16.51
N ALA A 36 -16.57 -4.37 -17.60
CA ALA A 36 -15.87 -4.00 -18.84
C ALA A 36 -16.77 -3.30 -19.88
N GLY A 37 -18.06 -3.08 -19.57
CA GLY A 37 -18.97 -2.30 -20.39
C GLY A 37 -18.68 -0.80 -20.29
N THR A 38 -17.80 -0.29 -21.17
CA THR A 38 -17.76 1.14 -21.49
C THR A 38 -19.16 1.65 -21.86
N ALA A 39 -19.67 2.57 -21.05
CA ALA A 39 -20.55 3.69 -21.42
C ALA A 39 -21.43 3.47 -22.66
N VAL A 40 -22.55 2.77 -22.50
CA VAL A 40 -23.77 3.19 -23.18
C VAL A 40 -24.63 3.89 -22.13
N MET A 41 -24.59 5.21 -22.20
CA MET A 41 -25.60 6.10 -21.63
C MET A 41 -26.96 5.66 -22.15
N ASP A 42 -27.64 4.80 -21.39
CA ASP A 42 -29.01 4.43 -21.71
C ASP A 42 -29.94 5.37 -20.94
N GLN A 43 -30.59 6.26 -21.71
CA GLN A 43 -31.61 7.21 -21.25
C GLN A 43 -32.86 6.53 -20.66
N GLU A 44 -32.86 5.19 -20.52
CA GLU A 44 -33.96 4.40 -19.98
C GLU A 44 -33.78 3.99 -18.50
N LEU A 45 -32.63 4.25 -17.86
CA LEU A 45 -32.40 3.89 -16.46
C LEU A 45 -33.13 4.78 -15.43
N PHE A 46 -33.91 5.75 -15.88
CA PHE A 46 -34.84 6.52 -15.04
C PHE A 46 -36.21 5.83 -14.87
N ARG A 47 -36.43 4.67 -15.52
CA ARG A 47 -37.75 4.01 -15.60
C ARG A 47 -37.84 2.63 -14.93
N LYS A 48 -36.85 2.20 -14.16
CA LYS A 48 -36.98 1.05 -13.24
C LYS A 48 -37.12 1.55 -11.79
N PRO A 49 -38.35 1.73 -11.30
CA PRO A 49 -38.55 2.09 -9.92
C PRO A 49 -38.29 0.87 -9.02
N ILE A 50 -37.61 1.09 -7.90
CA ILE A 50 -38.08 0.61 -6.58
C ILE A 50 -38.03 -0.92 -6.38
N TYR A 51 -36.91 -1.44 -5.88
CA TYR A 51 -37.01 -2.56 -4.92
C TYR A 51 -37.09 -2.08 -3.47
N LEU A 52 -36.73 -0.82 -3.19
CA LEU A 52 -37.01 -0.07 -1.96
C LEU A 52 -36.99 1.41 -2.37
N ASN A 53 -37.98 2.23 -1.97
CA ASN A 53 -38.08 3.68 -2.28
C ASN A 53 -36.95 4.52 -1.62
N LYS A 54 -35.69 4.09 -1.70
CA LYS A 54 -34.55 4.69 -0.99
C LYS A 54 -33.38 4.89 -1.96
N PRO A 55 -32.64 6.01 -1.84
CA PRO A 55 -31.42 6.23 -2.61
C PRO A 55 -30.34 5.21 -2.23
N HIS A 56 -29.47 4.87 -3.19
CA HIS A 56 -28.47 3.79 -3.03
C HIS A 56 -27.44 4.05 -1.93
N ASN A 57 -26.96 5.28 -1.77
CA ASN A 57 -25.95 5.64 -0.77
C ASN A 57 -25.96 7.16 -0.47
N PRO A 58 -25.29 7.62 0.61
CA PRO A 58 -25.16 9.05 0.95
C PRO A 58 -24.36 9.90 -0.05
N MET A 59 -23.48 9.26 -0.81
CA MET A 59 -22.48 9.94 -1.63
C MET A 59 -23.02 10.40 -2.98
N VAL A 60 -24.19 9.88 -3.38
CA VAL A 60 -24.96 10.39 -4.52
C VAL A 60 -25.87 11.53 -4.08
N ASN A 61 -26.15 12.45 -5.01
CA ASN A 61 -26.96 13.64 -4.74
C ASN A 61 -28.32 13.29 -4.09
N ALA A 62 -29.01 12.25 -4.58
CA ALA A 62 -30.29 11.82 -4.03
C ALA A 62 -30.19 11.40 -2.54
N GLY A 63 -29.11 10.71 -2.16
CA GLY A 63 -28.87 10.31 -0.78
C GLY A 63 -28.48 11.47 0.13
N ALA A 64 -27.63 12.37 -0.35
CA ALA A 64 -27.23 13.56 0.38
C ALA A 64 -28.44 14.45 0.74
N ILE A 65 -29.44 14.54 -0.14
CA ILE A 65 -30.64 15.32 0.16
C ILE A 65 -31.52 14.62 1.20
N VAL A 66 -31.70 13.29 1.09
CA VAL A 66 -32.44 12.54 2.12
C VAL A 66 -31.78 12.72 3.48
N ILE A 67 -30.45 12.66 3.56
CA ILE A 67 -29.72 12.90 4.82
C ILE A 67 -29.93 14.33 5.32
N SER A 68 -29.88 15.33 4.44
CA SER A 68 -30.14 16.73 4.82
C SER A 68 -31.52 16.91 5.47
N SER A 69 -32.53 16.18 5.00
CA SER A 69 -33.88 16.23 5.56
C SER A 69 -33.97 15.66 6.99
N LEU A 70 -33.09 14.72 7.34
CA LEU A 70 -33.01 14.08 8.66
C LEU A 70 -32.28 14.93 9.70
N ILE A 71 -31.54 15.95 9.27
CA ILE A 71 -30.82 16.84 10.17
C ILE A 71 -31.83 17.79 10.82
N LYS A 72 -32.09 17.57 12.12
CA LYS A 72 -32.96 18.41 12.97
C LYS A 72 -34.28 18.78 12.26
N PRO A 73 -35.17 17.81 11.97
CA PRO A 73 -36.32 18.02 11.10
C PRO A 73 -37.29 19.10 11.60
N GLU A 74 -37.33 19.33 12.91
CA GLU A 74 -38.26 20.25 13.57
C GLU A 74 -37.83 21.72 13.52
N VAL A 75 -36.58 22.03 13.15
CA VAL A 75 -36.05 23.41 13.21
C VAL A 75 -36.07 24.11 11.85
N LYS A 76 -36.07 25.46 11.90
CA LYS A 76 -36.06 26.30 10.70
C LYS A 76 -34.76 26.11 9.91
N LYS A 77 -34.82 26.35 8.60
CA LYS A 77 -33.67 26.20 7.68
C LYS A 77 -32.44 27.04 8.05
N ALA A 78 -32.62 28.18 8.72
CA ALA A 78 -31.51 29.00 9.20
C ALA A 78 -30.80 28.33 10.38
N GLU A 79 -31.55 27.88 11.38
CA GLU A 79 -31.01 27.17 12.55
C GLU A 79 -30.34 25.84 12.16
N LYS A 80 -30.88 25.12 11.15
CA LYS A 80 -30.21 23.94 10.58
C LYS A 80 -28.83 24.28 10.01
N PHE A 81 -28.72 25.42 9.32
CA PHE A 81 -27.48 25.87 8.72
C PHE A 81 -26.46 26.25 9.80
N ASP A 82 -26.87 27.00 10.82
CA ASP A 82 -26.00 27.38 11.94
C ASP A 82 -25.51 26.14 12.71
N TYR A 83 -26.40 25.16 12.93
CA TYR A 83 -26.04 23.88 13.54
C TYR A 83 -24.97 23.13 12.73
N MET A 84 -25.14 23.03 11.42
CA MET A 84 -24.16 22.39 10.53
C MET A 84 -22.83 23.14 10.51
N MET A 85 -22.87 24.47 10.49
CA MET A 85 -21.69 25.32 10.48
C MET A 85 -20.88 25.17 11.78
N ASP A 86 -21.55 25.14 12.92
CA ASP A 86 -20.92 24.86 14.22
C ASP A 86 -20.31 23.45 14.23
N TYR A 87 -20.98 22.46 13.67
CA TYR A 87 -20.47 21.10 13.56
C TYR A 87 -19.17 21.02 12.74
N LEU A 88 -19.15 21.67 11.57
CA LEU A 88 -17.96 21.73 10.71
C LEU A 88 -16.81 22.49 11.37
N LYS A 89 -17.10 23.61 12.06
CA LYS A 89 -16.10 24.35 12.82
C LYS A 89 -15.46 23.50 13.92
N ARG A 90 -16.26 22.68 14.62
CA ARG A 90 -15.74 21.73 15.62
C ARG A 90 -14.84 20.67 14.98
N MET A 91 -15.21 20.15 13.81
CA MET A 91 -14.38 19.19 13.07
C MET A 91 -13.07 19.82 12.58
N ALA A 92 -13.10 21.07 12.14
CA ALA A 92 -11.92 21.82 11.72
C ALA A 92 -11.11 22.38 12.90
N GLY A 93 -11.54 22.16 14.14
CA GLY A 93 -10.90 22.64 15.36
C GLY A 93 -10.80 24.17 15.48
N GLY A 94 -11.75 24.90 14.90
CA GLY A 94 -11.81 26.37 14.95
C GLY A 94 -11.17 27.09 13.76
N GLU A 95 -10.65 26.35 12.79
CA GLU A 95 -10.13 26.89 11.53
C GLU A 95 -11.23 27.48 10.62
N TYR A 96 -10.80 28.11 9.52
CA TYR A 96 -11.70 28.76 8.56
C TYR A 96 -12.73 27.78 7.99
N VAL A 97 -14.01 28.08 8.28
CA VAL A 97 -15.15 27.53 7.57
C VAL A 97 -16.00 28.74 7.17
N GLY A 98 -16.21 28.91 5.86
CA GLY A 98 -16.91 30.03 5.25
C GLY A 98 -18.15 29.62 4.48
N PHE A 99 -18.82 30.60 3.87
CA PHE A 99 -19.99 30.36 3.02
C PHE A 99 -20.01 31.33 1.85
N SER A 100 -20.13 30.79 0.64
CA SER A 100 -20.17 31.56 -0.59
C SER A 100 -21.61 31.80 -1.04
N ASN A 101 -22.14 33.00 -0.80
CA ASN A 101 -23.47 33.35 -1.30
C ASN A 101 -23.49 33.44 -2.84
N ALA A 102 -22.37 33.83 -3.48
CA ALA A 102 -22.28 33.91 -4.94
C ALA A 102 -22.44 32.54 -5.60
N THR A 103 -21.68 31.54 -5.14
CA THR A 103 -21.80 30.15 -5.61
C THR A 103 -23.20 29.59 -5.35
N PHE A 104 -23.78 29.89 -4.18
CA PHE A 104 -25.14 29.46 -3.85
C PHE A 104 -26.19 29.99 -4.84
N GLN A 105 -26.15 31.29 -5.19
CA GLN A 105 -27.10 31.84 -6.17
C GLN A 105 -26.85 31.26 -7.56
N SER A 106 -25.58 31.12 -7.96
CA SER A 106 -25.22 30.54 -9.26
C SER A 106 -25.71 29.09 -9.41
N GLU A 107 -25.52 28.24 -8.41
CA GLU A 107 -26.01 26.85 -8.39
C GLU A 107 -27.54 26.76 -8.34
N LYS A 108 -28.18 27.76 -7.73
CA LYS A 108 -29.64 27.85 -7.66
C LYS A 108 -30.24 28.25 -9.00
N GLU A 109 -29.60 29.15 -9.74
CA GLU A 109 -30.07 29.65 -11.04
C GLU A 109 -29.82 28.66 -12.18
N THR A 110 -28.67 27.97 -12.18
CA THR A 110 -28.27 27.04 -13.27
C THR A 110 -28.72 25.59 -13.06
N GLY A 111 -29.38 25.30 -11.95
CA GLY A 111 -29.69 23.95 -11.49
C GLY A 111 -30.83 23.20 -12.21
N ASP A 112 -31.11 23.44 -13.50
CA ASP A 112 -32.32 22.97 -14.21
C ASP A 112 -32.51 21.44 -14.23
N ARG A 113 -31.43 20.66 -14.41
CA ARG A 113 -31.47 19.19 -14.29
C ARG A 113 -31.84 18.73 -12.88
N ASN A 114 -31.56 19.55 -11.88
CA ASN A 114 -31.93 19.37 -10.49
C ASN A 114 -33.26 20.05 -10.12
N PHE A 115 -33.94 20.77 -11.02
CA PHE A 115 -35.27 21.37 -10.76
C PHE A 115 -36.40 20.36 -10.95
N ALA A 116 -36.26 19.40 -11.87
CA ALA A 116 -37.21 18.29 -12.01
C ALA A 116 -37.20 17.35 -10.79
N ILE A 117 -36.02 17.14 -10.20
CA ILE A 117 -35.85 16.51 -8.87
C ILE A 117 -36.13 17.53 -7.75
N GLY A 118 -35.91 18.82 -8.01
CA GLY A 118 -35.95 19.94 -7.07
C GLY A 118 -37.34 20.39 -6.64
N TYR A 119 -38.39 20.09 -7.41
CA TYR A 119 -39.77 20.25 -6.94
C TYR A 119 -40.10 19.37 -5.72
N TYR A 120 -39.32 18.31 -5.49
CA TYR A 120 -39.43 17.47 -4.29
C TYR A 120 -38.41 17.83 -3.19
N LEU A 121 -37.35 18.62 -3.49
CA LEU A 121 -36.08 18.54 -2.74
C LEU A 121 -35.38 19.92 -2.58
N LYS A 122 -36.01 20.80 -1.79
CA LYS A 122 -35.63 22.22 -1.53
C LYS A 122 -34.61 22.39 -0.39
N GLU A 123 -33.42 21.78 -0.48
CA GLU A 123 -32.39 21.83 0.58
C GLU A 123 -30.94 21.84 0.01
N LYS A 124 -30.55 22.96 -0.63
CA LYS A 124 -29.26 23.12 -1.35
C LYS A 124 -28.20 24.04 -0.70
N LYS A 125 -28.36 24.46 0.57
CA LYS A 125 -27.42 25.43 1.19
C LYS A 125 -26.05 24.86 1.55
N LEU A 126 -25.91 23.55 1.69
CA LEU A 126 -24.69 22.92 2.22
C LEU A 126 -23.58 22.77 1.17
N CYS A 127 -23.89 22.88 -0.12
CA CYS A 127 -22.90 22.72 -1.20
C CYS A 127 -22.03 23.98 -1.42
N SER A 128 -22.43 25.12 -0.87
CA SER A 128 -21.74 26.41 -1.06
C SER A 128 -20.88 26.80 0.14
N ILE A 129 -20.50 25.83 0.97
CA ILE A 129 -19.59 26.02 2.10
C ILE A 129 -18.15 26.09 1.57
N GLU A 130 -17.41 27.08 2.04
CA GLU A 130 -16.01 27.29 1.65
C GLU A 130 -15.09 26.79 2.75
N VAL A 131 -14.04 26.07 2.35
CA VAL A 131 -12.99 25.57 3.24
C VAL A 131 -11.64 25.76 2.57
N THR A 132 -10.61 26.00 3.38
CA THR A 132 -9.22 25.95 2.92
C THR A 132 -8.69 24.53 2.95
N CYS A 133 -7.60 24.24 2.23
CA CYS A 133 -6.95 22.93 2.29
C CYS A 133 -6.53 22.56 3.73
N GLU A 134 -6.07 23.53 4.50
CA GLU A 134 -5.66 23.35 5.90
C GLU A 134 -6.85 22.95 6.78
N SER A 135 -7.93 23.74 6.78
CA SER A 135 -9.14 23.44 7.56
C SER A 135 -9.74 22.07 7.19
N ALA A 136 -9.80 21.75 5.90
CA ALA A 136 -10.29 20.47 5.42
C ALA A 136 -9.38 19.29 5.75
N SER A 137 -8.05 19.49 5.79
CA SER A 137 -7.12 18.45 6.21
C SER A 137 -7.35 18.05 7.67
N ILE A 138 -7.69 19.00 8.53
CA ILE A 138 -8.04 18.75 9.95
C ILE A 138 -9.38 18.02 10.05
N MET A 139 -10.37 18.36 9.20
CA MET A 139 -11.63 17.62 9.13
C MET A 139 -11.39 16.16 8.71
N ALA A 140 -10.55 15.92 7.69
CA ALA A 140 -10.16 14.58 7.28
C ALA A 140 -9.42 13.84 8.40
N ALA A 141 -8.53 14.52 9.12
CA ALA A 141 -7.77 13.93 10.22
C ALA A 141 -8.66 13.61 11.42
N THR A 142 -9.72 14.38 11.64
CA THR A 142 -10.78 14.07 12.63
C THR A 142 -11.49 12.76 12.30
N LEU A 143 -11.74 12.48 11.02
CA LEU A 143 -12.25 11.18 10.58
C LEU A 143 -11.19 10.07 10.73
N ALA A 144 -9.93 10.35 10.42
CA ALA A 144 -8.83 9.39 10.62
C ALA A 144 -8.67 8.99 12.10
N ASN A 145 -8.93 9.92 13.02
CA ASN A 145 -8.80 9.76 14.47
C ASN A 145 -10.11 9.31 15.17
N GLY A 146 -10.99 8.60 14.46
CA GLY A 146 -12.19 8.00 15.05
C GLY A 146 -13.24 9.00 15.56
N GLY A 147 -13.21 10.24 15.05
CA GLY A 147 -14.19 11.29 15.39
C GLY A 147 -13.73 12.26 16.48
N ILE A 148 -12.47 12.19 16.88
CA ILE A 148 -11.83 13.11 17.82
C ILE A 148 -10.99 14.10 17.01
N CYS A 149 -11.24 15.40 17.20
CA CYS A 149 -10.50 16.43 16.48
C CYS A 149 -9.03 16.43 16.95
N PRO A 150 -8.05 16.30 16.05
CA PRO A 150 -6.65 16.06 16.44
C PRO A 150 -5.97 17.29 17.09
N ILE A 151 -6.49 18.50 16.86
CA ILE A 151 -5.93 19.73 17.42
C ILE A 151 -6.63 20.22 18.69
N THR A 152 -7.87 19.78 18.93
CA THR A 152 -8.65 20.20 20.11
C THR A 152 -8.92 19.06 21.10
N ASP A 153 -8.64 17.81 20.74
CA ASP A 153 -8.97 16.58 21.48
C ASP A 153 -10.43 16.43 21.88
N LYS A 154 -11.33 17.20 21.25
CA LYS A 154 -12.76 17.10 21.48
C LYS A 154 -13.37 16.02 20.59
N ARG A 155 -14.20 15.17 21.18
CA ARG A 155 -15.03 14.22 20.43
C ARG A 155 -16.13 14.97 19.69
N VAL A 156 -16.08 14.97 18.37
CA VAL A 156 -17.06 15.61 17.48
C VAL A 156 -18.02 14.58 16.89
N LEU A 157 -17.55 13.38 16.59
CA LEU A 157 -18.35 12.31 15.98
C LEU A 157 -18.30 11.03 16.83
N SER A 158 -19.34 10.20 16.71
CA SER A 158 -19.30 8.83 17.24
C SER A 158 -18.40 7.98 16.35
N ALA A 159 -17.68 7.03 16.96
CA ALA A 159 -16.79 6.13 16.21
C ALA A 159 -17.56 5.28 15.19
N GLU A 160 -18.82 4.95 15.50
CA GLU A 160 -19.72 4.24 14.58
C GLU A 160 -20.02 5.07 13.32
N ALA A 161 -20.37 6.36 13.48
CA ALA A 161 -20.63 7.24 12.35
C ALA A 161 -19.39 7.36 11.47
N VAL A 162 -18.21 7.53 12.08
CA VAL A 162 -16.94 7.64 11.35
C VAL A 162 -16.64 6.38 10.55
N ARG A 163 -16.77 5.20 11.16
CA ARG A 163 -16.58 3.92 10.46
C ARG A 163 -17.51 3.79 9.26
N ASN A 164 -18.80 4.07 9.45
CA ASN A 164 -19.80 3.98 8.38
C ASN A 164 -19.48 4.96 7.24
N THR A 165 -19.08 6.19 7.56
CA THR A 165 -18.69 7.19 6.56
C THR A 165 -17.43 6.75 5.79
N LEU A 166 -16.39 6.25 6.46
CA LEU A 166 -15.17 5.80 5.79
C LEU A 166 -15.41 4.60 4.87
N SER A 167 -16.24 3.65 5.28
CA SER A 167 -16.64 2.51 4.43
C SER A 167 -17.34 2.99 3.15
N LEU A 168 -18.24 3.97 3.27
CA LEU A 168 -18.97 4.52 2.11
C LEU A 168 -18.10 5.43 1.24
N MET A 169 -17.13 6.13 1.83
CA MET A 169 -16.11 6.89 1.09
C MET A 169 -15.25 5.95 0.25
N HIS A 170 -14.90 4.78 0.77
CA HIS A 170 -14.11 3.79 0.05
C HIS A 170 -14.85 3.27 -1.20
N SER A 171 -16.13 2.89 -1.07
CA SER A 171 -16.88 2.29 -2.18
C SER A 171 -17.54 3.28 -3.14
N CYS A 172 -17.92 4.48 -2.67
CA CYS A 172 -18.79 5.40 -3.41
C CYS A 172 -18.27 6.86 -3.47
N GLY A 173 -17.01 7.09 -3.08
CA GLY A 173 -16.50 8.44 -2.86
C GLY A 173 -16.10 9.25 -4.11
N MET A 174 -15.68 8.59 -5.18
CA MET A 174 -15.01 9.19 -6.34
C MET A 174 -15.85 9.06 -7.63
N TYR A 175 -17.17 9.26 -7.54
CA TYR A 175 -18.12 9.11 -8.67
C TYR A 175 -17.98 7.73 -9.32
N ASP A 176 -18.07 7.65 -10.65
CA ASP A 176 -17.94 6.38 -11.39
C ASP A 176 -16.51 5.79 -11.27
N PHE A 177 -15.52 6.61 -10.89
CA PHE A 177 -14.14 6.17 -10.63
C PHE A 177 -13.95 5.50 -9.25
N SER A 178 -15.00 5.42 -8.41
CA SER A 178 -14.89 4.89 -7.04
C SER A 178 -14.34 3.46 -7.00
N GLY A 179 -14.77 2.58 -7.91
CA GLY A 179 -14.29 1.20 -7.95
C GLY A 179 -12.80 1.08 -8.31
N GLN A 180 -12.37 1.81 -9.35
CA GLN A 180 -10.96 1.83 -9.77
C GLN A 180 -10.07 2.49 -8.72
N PHE A 181 -10.56 3.56 -8.07
CA PHE A 181 -9.84 4.22 -6.99
C PHE A 181 -9.68 3.30 -5.76
N ALA A 182 -10.75 2.60 -5.37
CA ALA A 182 -10.70 1.63 -4.27
C ALA A 182 -9.75 0.47 -4.56
N PHE A 183 -9.61 0.06 -5.82
CA PHE A 183 -8.70 -1.02 -6.20
C PHE A 183 -7.23 -0.58 -6.31
N HIS A 184 -6.95 0.58 -6.89
CA HIS A 184 -5.57 1.04 -7.12
C HIS A 184 -4.98 1.81 -5.95
N VAL A 185 -5.77 2.67 -5.29
CA VAL A 185 -5.31 3.52 -4.19
C VAL A 185 -5.73 2.93 -2.85
N GLY A 186 -6.93 2.35 -2.77
CA GLY A 186 -7.38 1.65 -1.56
C GLY A 186 -7.72 2.55 -0.38
N LEU A 187 -7.72 3.87 -0.54
CA LEU A 187 -7.97 4.82 0.55
C LEU A 187 -9.40 5.37 0.50
N PRO A 188 -10.06 5.63 1.65
CA PRO A 188 -11.30 6.39 1.70
C PRO A 188 -11.08 7.82 1.20
N ALA A 189 -11.80 8.21 0.14
CA ALA A 189 -11.73 9.56 -0.41
C ALA A 189 -13.11 10.09 -0.79
N LYS A 190 -13.22 11.41 -0.96
CA LYS A 190 -14.39 12.06 -1.57
C LYS A 190 -13.93 13.18 -2.48
N SER A 191 -14.36 13.13 -3.73
CA SER A 191 -14.13 14.19 -4.72
C SER A 191 -15.27 15.20 -4.77
N GLY A 192 -14.95 16.44 -5.11
CA GLY A 192 -15.91 17.50 -5.41
C GLY A 192 -15.61 18.18 -6.74
N VAL A 193 -16.66 18.66 -7.41
CA VAL A 193 -16.57 19.37 -8.70
C VAL A 193 -15.76 20.67 -8.64
N SER A 194 -15.50 21.19 -7.44
CA SER A 194 -14.58 22.31 -7.20
C SER A 194 -13.10 21.94 -7.40
N GLY A 195 -12.80 20.67 -7.71
CA GLY A 195 -11.44 20.15 -7.84
C GLY A 195 -10.82 19.76 -6.50
N ALA A 196 -11.62 19.68 -5.43
CA ALA A 196 -11.17 19.25 -4.11
C ALA A 196 -11.31 17.73 -3.95
N VAL A 197 -10.32 17.09 -3.33
CA VAL A 197 -10.30 15.67 -3.00
C VAL A 197 -9.93 15.52 -1.54
N LEU A 198 -10.93 15.17 -0.73
CA LEU A 198 -10.78 14.84 0.68
C LEU A 198 -10.27 13.39 0.78
N LEU A 199 -9.13 13.17 1.40
CA LEU A 199 -8.50 11.85 1.53
C LEU A 199 -8.27 11.53 3.01
N VAL A 200 -8.61 10.31 3.42
CA VAL A 200 -8.43 9.87 4.80
C VAL A 200 -7.56 8.63 4.82
N VAL A 201 -6.50 8.64 5.63
CA VAL A 201 -5.69 7.47 5.96
C VAL A 201 -6.02 7.09 7.41
N PRO A 202 -6.89 6.09 7.63
CA PRO A 202 -7.38 5.77 8.97
C PRO A 202 -6.25 5.51 9.96
N ASN A 203 -6.36 6.06 11.17
CA ASN A 203 -5.38 5.97 12.25
C ASN A 203 -3.99 6.58 11.95
N ILE A 204 -3.82 7.31 10.84
CA ILE A 204 -2.54 7.95 10.48
C ILE A 204 -2.73 9.44 10.26
N MET A 205 -3.47 9.84 9.23
CA MET A 205 -3.59 11.25 8.85
C MET A 205 -4.82 11.52 7.97
N GLY A 206 -5.20 12.80 7.88
CA GLY A 206 -6.15 13.29 6.88
C GLY A 206 -5.49 14.30 5.96
N LEU A 207 -5.87 14.28 4.70
CA LEU A 207 -5.29 15.10 3.65
C LEU A 207 -6.41 15.75 2.83
N MET A 208 -6.13 16.93 2.31
CA MET A 208 -6.99 17.61 1.34
C MET A 208 -6.12 18.03 0.15
N CYS A 209 -6.47 17.55 -1.03
CA CYS A 209 -5.87 18.00 -2.28
C CYS A 209 -6.84 18.94 -2.99
N TRP A 210 -6.36 20.05 -3.53
CA TRP A 210 -7.19 20.95 -4.32
C TRP A 210 -6.50 21.34 -5.61
N SER A 211 -7.18 21.09 -6.73
CA SER A 211 -6.76 21.48 -8.06
C SER A 211 -8.01 21.63 -8.93
N PRO A 212 -8.40 22.87 -9.32
CA PRO A 212 -9.64 23.16 -10.05
C PRO A 212 -9.85 22.40 -11.37
N PRO A 213 -8.81 22.09 -12.17
CA PRO A 213 -9.00 21.29 -13.38
C PRO A 213 -9.50 19.87 -13.04
N VAL A 214 -10.72 19.57 -13.49
CA VAL A 214 -11.38 18.27 -13.32
C VAL A 214 -11.35 17.45 -14.61
N ASP A 215 -11.37 16.13 -14.47
CA ASP A 215 -11.50 15.18 -15.57
C ASP A 215 -12.94 15.10 -16.10
N ARG A 216 -13.17 14.20 -17.06
CA ARG A 216 -14.51 13.97 -17.65
C ARG A 216 -15.52 13.39 -16.67
N VAL A 217 -15.06 12.74 -15.59
CA VAL A 217 -15.89 12.09 -14.57
C VAL A 217 -16.26 13.06 -13.45
N GLY A 218 -15.52 14.17 -13.32
CA GLY A 218 -15.71 15.21 -12.29
C GLY A 218 -14.71 15.13 -11.14
N ASN A 219 -13.61 14.39 -11.29
CA ASN A 219 -12.54 14.30 -10.30
C ASN A 219 -11.36 15.21 -10.62
N SER A 220 -10.65 15.68 -9.60
CA SER A 220 -9.44 16.49 -9.79
C SER A 220 -8.31 15.68 -10.43
N VAL A 221 -7.78 16.15 -11.56
CA VAL A 221 -6.71 15.46 -12.31
C VAL A 221 -5.45 15.30 -11.45
N ARG A 222 -4.96 16.40 -10.88
CA ARG A 222 -3.76 16.38 -10.02
C ARG A 222 -4.02 15.68 -8.69
N GLY A 223 -5.23 15.81 -8.14
CA GLY A 223 -5.61 15.14 -6.89
C GLY A 223 -5.53 13.61 -7.01
N ILE A 224 -6.05 13.04 -8.10
CA ILE A 224 -5.95 11.59 -8.33
C ILE A 224 -4.50 11.16 -8.55
N HIS A 225 -3.75 11.89 -9.38
CA HIS A 225 -2.34 11.56 -9.65
C HIS A 225 -1.52 11.52 -8.37
N PHE A 226 -1.68 12.52 -7.50
CA PHE A 226 -1.04 12.57 -6.20
C PHE A 226 -1.40 11.36 -5.33
N CYS A 227 -2.68 10.96 -5.28
CA CYS A 227 -3.12 9.81 -4.50
C CYS A 227 -2.48 8.49 -4.99
N GLN A 228 -2.31 8.33 -6.30
CA GLN A 228 -1.67 7.15 -6.89
C GLN A 228 -0.17 7.09 -6.59
N GLU A 229 0.54 8.22 -6.72
CA GLU A 229 1.96 8.30 -6.38
C GLU A 229 2.19 8.07 -4.87
N LEU A 230 1.31 8.61 -4.02
CA LEU A 230 1.38 8.45 -2.57
C LEU A 230 1.38 6.97 -2.18
N VAL A 231 0.49 6.15 -2.74
CA VAL A 231 0.36 4.72 -2.43
C VAL A 231 1.41 3.86 -3.15
N SER A 232 1.99 4.37 -4.23
CA SER A 232 3.12 3.73 -4.90
C SER A 232 4.41 3.84 -4.06
N LEU A 233 4.58 4.98 -3.36
CA LEU A 233 5.75 5.25 -2.54
C LEU A 233 5.60 4.78 -1.09
N PHE A 234 4.40 4.90 -0.51
CA PHE A 234 4.11 4.53 0.88
C PHE A 234 3.17 3.33 1.01
N ASN A 235 3.29 2.58 2.11
CA ASN A 235 2.44 1.41 2.41
C ASN A 235 1.07 1.81 3.01
N PHE A 236 0.40 2.80 2.42
CA PHE A 236 -0.90 3.30 2.91
C PHE A 236 -2.11 2.63 2.29
N HIS A 237 -1.94 1.75 1.30
CA HIS A 237 -3.07 1.00 0.75
C HIS A 237 -3.76 0.22 1.87
N ASN A 238 -5.10 0.25 1.94
CA ASN A 238 -5.83 -0.38 3.04
C ASN A 238 -5.62 -1.89 3.15
N TYR A 239 -5.24 -2.53 2.03
CA TYR A 239 -4.87 -3.94 1.95
C TYR A 239 -3.35 -4.19 1.81
N ASP A 240 -2.50 -3.19 2.09
CA ASP A 240 -1.04 -3.38 2.11
C ASP A 240 -0.56 -4.14 3.36
N ASN A 241 0.61 -4.76 3.27
CA ASN A 241 1.20 -5.50 4.37
C ASN A 241 2.11 -4.59 5.22
N LEU A 242 1.92 -4.63 6.54
CA LEU A 242 2.71 -3.82 7.48
C LEU A 242 4.07 -4.44 7.85
N ARG A 243 4.32 -5.71 7.51
CA ARG A 243 5.54 -6.45 7.87
C ARG A 243 6.44 -6.75 6.66
N HIS A 244 5.85 -7.19 5.57
CA HIS A 244 6.57 -7.61 4.37
C HIS A 244 6.11 -6.74 3.20
N PHE A 245 6.75 -5.59 3.00
CA PHE A 245 6.43 -4.68 1.90
C PHE A 245 7.62 -4.55 0.93
N ALA A 246 7.30 -4.59 -0.36
CA ALA A 246 8.28 -4.44 -1.42
C ALA A 246 8.66 -2.96 -1.56
N LYS A 247 9.86 -2.57 -1.09
CA LYS A 247 10.52 -1.26 -1.31
C LYS A 247 9.75 0.02 -0.89
N LYS A 248 8.49 -0.07 -0.48
CA LYS A 248 7.68 1.06 0.00
C LYS A 248 8.19 1.58 1.33
N LEU A 249 7.88 2.84 1.64
CA LEU A 249 8.24 3.46 2.91
C LEU A 249 7.08 3.39 3.89
N ASP A 250 7.39 3.15 5.17
CA ASP A 250 6.42 3.25 6.28
C ASP A 250 6.87 4.35 7.26
N PRO A 251 6.24 5.53 7.25
CA PRO A 251 6.63 6.63 8.12
C PRO A 251 6.22 6.42 9.59
N ARG A 252 5.43 5.39 9.90
CA ARG A 252 5.12 5.03 11.30
C ARG A 252 6.33 4.45 12.01
N ARG A 253 7.31 3.96 11.26
CA ARG A 253 8.53 3.36 11.77
C ARG A 253 9.69 4.33 11.58
N GLN A 254 10.62 4.37 12.54
CA GLN A 254 11.80 5.22 12.44
C GLN A 254 12.80 4.64 11.43
N ALA A 255 13.17 5.43 10.43
CA ALA A 255 13.95 5.02 9.25
C ALA A 255 15.34 4.38 9.54
N GLY A 256 15.87 4.49 10.77
CA GLY A 256 17.11 3.82 11.18
C GLY A 256 16.90 2.58 12.05
N HIS A 257 15.78 2.47 12.75
CA HIS A 257 15.58 1.44 13.76
C HIS A 257 15.24 0.08 13.15
N GLU A 258 14.57 0.05 12.00
CA GLU A 258 14.21 -1.21 11.32
C GLU A 258 15.42 -1.94 10.76
N ARG A 259 16.30 -1.20 10.06
CA ARG A 259 17.52 -1.79 9.52
C ARG A 259 18.35 -2.39 10.64
N ASN A 260 18.56 -1.63 11.71
CA ASN A 260 19.32 -2.11 12.87
C ASN A 260 18.62 -3.29 13.55
N LYS A 261 17.29 -3.27 13.69
CA LYS A 261 16.53 -4.38 14.28
C LYS A 261 16.63 -5.64 13.44
N ALA A 262 16.46 -5.56 12.13
CA ALA A 262 16.61 -6.69 11.22
C ALA A 262 18.05 -7.26 11.27
N VAL A 263 19.07 -6.39 11.34
CA VAL A 263 20.45 -6.81 11.52
C VAL A 263 20.64 -7.56 12.83
N ILE A 264 20.17 -7.00 13.95
CA ILE A 264 20.29 -7.64 15.27
C ILE A 264 19.59 -9.00 15.30
N GLU A 265 18.36 -9.08 14.76
CA GLU A 265 17.61 -10.34 14.70
C GLU A 265 18.30 -11.39 13.81
N LEU A 266 18.89 -10.96 12.70
CA LEU A 266 19.69 -11.81 11.82
C LEU A 266 20.96 -12.34 12.52
N MET A 267 21.69 -11.46 13.20
CA MET A 267 22.90 -11.84 13.95
C MET A 267 22.58 -12.78 15.11
N PHE A 268 21.47 -12.56 15.80
CA PHE A 268 21.03 -13.45 16.88
C PHE A 268 20.63 -14.84 16.36
N ALA A 269 20.02 -14.93 15.18
CA ALA A 269 19.76 -16.21 14.52
C ALA A 269 21.06 -16.94 14.15
N ALA A 270 22.09 -16.20 13.70
CA ALA A 270 23.41 -16.75 13.42
C ALA A 270 24.13 -17.23 14.70
N TYR A 271 24.05 -16.46 15.78
CA TYR A 271 24.62 -16.79 17.09
C TYR A 271 24.01 -18.05 17.71
N SER A 272 22.68 -18.20 17.62
CA SER A 272 21.96 -19.37 18.14
C SER A 272 22.03 -20.60 17.22
N GLY A 273 22.49 -20.44 15.98
CA GLY A 273 22.52 -21.51 14.99
C GLY A 273 21.15 -21.88 14.42
N ASP A 274 20.13 -21.02 14.56
CA ASP A 274 18.77 -21.29 14.05
C ASP A 274 18.70 -21.11 12.53
N VAL A 275 18.98 -22.20 11.81
CA VAL A 275 18.89 -22.25 10.35
C VAL A 275 17.47 -21.98 9.84
N SER A 276 16.43 -22.32 10.61
CA SER A 276 15.04 -22.05 10.22
C SER A 276 14.71 -20.56 10.26
N ALA A 277 15.25 -19.82 11.23
CA ALA A 277 15.18 -18.35 11.22
C ALA A 277 15.98 -17.75 10.05
N LEU A 278 17.20 -18.21 9.80
CA LEU A 278 18.02 -17.74 8.68
C LEU A 278 17.34 -17.98 7.33
N ARG A 279 16.70 -19.14 7.13
CA ARG A 279 15.89 -19.44 5.94
C ARG A 279 14.72 -18.48 5.78
N ARG A 280 14.00 -18.16 6.87
CA ARG A 280 12.91 -17.18 6.83
C ARG A 280 13.40 -15.79 6.45
N PHE A 281 14.55 -15.35 6.97
CA PHE A 281 15.14 -14.07 6.60
C PHE A 281 15.55 -14.01 5.13
N ALA A 282 16.21 -15.06 4.63
CA ALA A 282 16.57 -15.17 3.21
C ALA A 282 15.33 -15.16 2.30
N LEU A 283 14.26 -15.87 2.67
CA LEU A 283 12.99 -15.87 1.94
C LEU A 283 12.27 -14.51 1.98
N SER A 284 12.47 -13.73 3.05
CA SER A 284 11.92 -12.38 3.17
C SER A 284 12.71 -11.30 2.39
N ALA A 285 13.69 -11.72 1.58
CA ALA A 285 14.56 -10.83 0.79
C ALA A 285 15.33 -9.81 1.65
N VAL A 286 15.63 -10.17 2.91
CA VAL A 286 16.57 -9.40 3.73
C VAL A 286 17.97 -9.60 3.16
N ASP A 287 18.70 -8.50 3.01
CA ASP A 287 20.09 -8.54 2.61
C ASP A 287 20.93 -9.24 3.68
N MET A 288 21.52 -10.38 3.32
CA MET A 288 22.28 -11.23 4.24
C MET A 288 23.72 -10.71 4.44
N GLU A 289 24.15 -9.72 3.65
CA GLU A 289 25.46 -9.07 3.78
C GLU A 289 25.43 -7.89 4.77
N LEU A 290 24.29 -7.63 5.41
CA LEU A 290 24.19 -6.58 6.41
C LEU A 290 25.17 -6.82 7.57
N ARG A 291 25.69 -5.70 8.10
CA ARG A 291 26.75 -5.68 9.11
C ARG A 291 26.27 -4.99 10.37
N ASP A 292 26.75 -5.49 11.50
CA ASP A 292 26.48 -4.92 12.82
C ASP A 292 27.36 -3.70 13.15
N TYR A 293 27.25 -3.12 14.35
CA TYR A 293 28.06 -2.01 14.84
C TYR A 293 29.57 -2.31 14.83
N ASP A 294 29.95 -3.58 15.00
CA ASP A 294 31.33 -4.07 14.88
C ASP A 294 31.74 -4.37 13.44
N SER A 295 30.91 -4.03 12.46
CA SER A 295 31.18 -4.32 11.05
C SER A 295 31.29 -5.83 10.74
N ARG A 296 30.75 -6.68 11.63
CA ARG A 296 30.64 -8.14 11.46
C ARG A 296 29.39 -8.52 10.66
N SER A 297 29.52 -9.47 9.75
CA SER A 297 28.40 -10.08 9.03
C SER A 297 27.86 -11.31 9.78
N ALA A 298 26.69 -11.83 9.38
CA ALA A 298 26.14 -13.06 9.95
C ALA A 298 27.10 -14.25 9.83
N LEU A 299 27.96 -14.25 8.79
CA LEU A 299 28.99 -15.27 8.59
C LEU A 299 30.10 -15.21 9.65
N HIS A 300 30.52 -14.02 10.11
CA HIS A 300 31.50 -13.89 11.19
C HIS A 300 30.96 -14.50 12.48
N VAL A 301 29.71 -14.16 12.83
CA VAL A 301 29.06 -14.64 14.06
C VAL A 301 28.86 -16.16 14.02
N ALA A 302 28.36 -16.70 12.91
CA ALA A 302 28.18 -18.15 12.77
C ALA A 302 29.51 -18.91 12.78
N ALA A 303 30.58 -18.31 12.23
CA ALA A 303 31.91 -18.91 12.18
C ALA A 303 32.61 -18.93 13.54
N ALA A 304 32.48 -17.87 14.32
CA ALA A 304 33.01 -17.79 15.68
C ALA A 304 32.38 -18.83 16.62
N GLU A 305 31.05 -19.02 16.55
CA GLU A 305 30.32 -19.98 17.38
C GLU A 305 30.48 -21.44 16.91
N GLY A 306 30.89 -21.67 15.65
CA GLY A 306 31.11 -23.02 15.11
C GLY A 306 29.86 -23.69 14.52
N HIS A 307 28.82 -22.93 14.16
CA HIS A 307 27.57 -23.49 13.64
C HIS A 307 27.68 -23.92 12.17
N LEU A 308 28.14 -25.14 11.93
CA LEU A 308 28.41 -25.70 10.59
C LEU A 308 27.21 -25.57 9.62
N GLU A 309 26.00 -25.90 10.06
CA GLU A 309 24.81 -25.87 9.20
C GLU A 309 24.38 -24.44 8.84
N ALA A 310 24.56 -23.48 9.76
CA ALA A 310 24.31 -22.07 9.47
C ALA A 310 25.35 -21.52 8.47
N VAL A 311 26.62 -21.89 8.62
CA VAL A 311 27.69 -21.51 7.69
C VAL A 311 27.44 -22.07 6.29
N LYS A 312 27.10 -23.36 6.17
CA LYS A 312 26.75 -23.99 4.87
C LYS A 312 25.55 -23.31 4.21
N PHE A 313 24.55 -22.91 5.00
CA PHE A 313 23.39 -22.19 4.49
C PHE A 313 23.79 -20.81 3.94
N LEU A 314 24.58 -20.05 4.71
CA LEU A 314 25.03 -18.70 4.34
C LEU A 314 25.96 -18.70 3.12
N THR A 315 26.87 -19.67 3.00
CA THR A 315 27.80 -19.76 1.86
C THR A 315 27.15 -20.39 0.63
N GLY A 316 26.39 -21.48 0.81
CA GLY A 316 25.79 -22.24 -0.29
C GLY A 316 24.55 -21.57 -0.88
N THR A 317 23.60 -21.14 -0.04
CA THR A 317 22.32 -20.57 -0.50
C THR A 317 22.38 -19.06 -0.66
N CYS A 318 22.95 -18.34 0.31
CA CYS A 318 22.95 -16.87 0.33
C CYS A 318 24.16 -16.23 -0.37
N ARG A 319 25.22 -16.99 -0.64
CA ARG A 319 26.48 -16.54 -1.27
C ARG A 319 27.10 -15.29 -0.63
N VAL A 320 27.13 -15.24 0.71
CA VAL A 320 27.70 -14.12 1.46
C VAL A 320 29.22 -14.03 1.24
N ASN A 321 29.75 -12.82 1.02
CA ASN A 321 31.17 -12.60 0.80
C ASN A 321 32.06 -13.07 1.99
N PRO A 322 33.02 -13.99 1.76
CA PRO A 322 33.88 -14.54 2.82
C PRO A 322 35.13 -13.69 3.12
N HIS A 323 35.39 -12.62 2.36
CA HIS A 323 36.55 -11.73 2.53
C HIS A 323 36.20 -10.42 3.24
N VAL A 324 34.96 -10.27 3.70
CA VAL A 324 34.55 -9.12 4.51
C VAL A 324 35.39 -9.09 5.78
N LYS A 325 35.93 -7.94 6.11
CA LYS A 325 36.69 -7.72 7.35
C LYS A 325 35.81 -7.06 8.40
N ASP A 326 35.98 -7.42 9.65
CA ASP A 326 35.34 -6.74 10.77
C ASP A 326 36.09 -5.44 11.17
N ARG A 327 35.72 -4.85 12.31
CA ARG A 327 36.41 -3.67 12.89
C ARG A 327 37.86 -3.94 13.28
N TRP A 328 38.21 -5.18 13.64
CA TRP A 328 39.55 -5.59 14.05
C TRP A 328 40.43 -6.02 12.87
N GLY A 329 39.86 -6.11 11.66
CA GLY A 329 40.55 -6.51 10.45
C GLY A 329 40.53 -8.03 10.21
N ASN A 330 39.81 -8.78 11.04
CA ASN A 330 39.67 -10.23 10.94
C ASN A 330 38.62 -10.58 9.88
N THR A 331 38.86 -11.67 9.17
CA THR A 331 37.87 -12.31 8.30
C THR A 331 37.10 -13.39 9.05
N PRO A 332 35.95 -13.88 8.53
CA PRO A 332 35.23 -15.00 9.15
C PRO A 332 36.09 -16.26 9.33
N LEU A 333 37.09 -16.45 8.46
CA LEU A 333 38.05 -17.55 8.58
C LEU A 333 39.00 -17.35 9.76
N ASP A 334 39.46 -16.11 9.97
CA ASP A 334 40.33 -15.77 11.10
C ASP A 334 39.59 -15.92 12.43
N ASP A 335 38.31 -15.53 12.47
CA ASP A 335 37.44 -15.75 13.64
C ASP A 335 37.28 -17.26 13.92
N ALA A 336 37.00 -18.08 12.91
CA ALA A 336 36.90 -19.53 13.07
C ALA A 336 38.21 -20.16 13.57
N LEU A 337 39.36 -19.66 13.12
CA LEU A 337 40.68 -20.11 13.59
C LEU A 337 40.94 -19.67 15.04
N GLN A 338 40.58 -18.43 15.40
CA GLN A 338 40.77 -17.91 16.75
C GLN A 338 39.98 -18.70 17.80
N PHE A 339 38.76 -19.14 17.45
CA PHE A 339 37.92 -19.98 18.31
C PHE A 339 38.14 -21.50 18.12
N SER A 340 39.13 -21.91 17.32
CA SER A 340 39.51 -23.32 17.08
C SER A 340 38.37 -24.19 16.52
N GLN A 341 37.61 -23.67 15.56
CA GLN A 341 36.46 -24.35 14.93
C GLN A 341 36.88 -25.07 13.63
N ASP A 342 37.57 -26.21 13.75
CA ASP A 342 38.21 -26.92 12.62
C ASP A 342 37.24 -27.29 11.47
N SER A 343 36.02 -27.72 11.80
CA SER A 343 35.01 -28.13 10.81
C SER A 343 34.50 -26.96 9.95
N VAL A 344 34.39 -25.77 10.56
CA VAL A 344 33.98 -24.55 9.86
C VAL A 344 35.13 -23.99 9.03
N VAL A 345 36.37 -24.09 9.53
CA VAL A 345 37.58 -23.66 8.82
C VAL A 345 37.74 -24.42 7.49
N GLU A 346 37.47 -25.73 7.46
CA GLU A 346 37.54 -26.52 6.23
C GLU A 346 36.52 -26.02 5.18
N VAL A 347 35.25 -25.83 5.59
CA VAL A 347 34.19 -25.33 4.71
C VAL A 347 34.49 -23.91 4.21
N LEU A 348 34.96 -23.01 5.07
CA LEU A 348 35.29 -21.64 4.68
C LEU A 348 36.50 -21.56 3.74
N LYS A 349 37.54 -22.38 3.93
CA LYS A 349 38.68 -22.46 3.01
C LYS A 349 38.25 -22.94 1.63
N GLN A 350 37.44 -24.00 1.57
CA GLN A 350 36.87 -24.49 0.31
C GLN A 350 36.04 -23.39 -0.37
N TYR A 351 35.21 -22.69 0.40
CA TYR A 351 34.37 -21.62 -0.13
C TYR A 351 35.17 -20.40 -0.62
N GLN A 352 36.24 -20.00 0.07
CA GLN A 352 37.12 -18.92 -0.39
C GLN A 352 37.79 -19.25 -1.73
N CYS A 353 38.25 -20.49 -1.92
CA CYS A 353 38.76 -20.94 -3.21
C CYS A 353 37.68 -20.80 -4.31
N ILE A 354 36.47 -21.29 -4.05
CA ILE A 354 35.35 -21.22 -5.01
C ILE A 354 35.00 -19.76 -5.34
N TYR A 355 34.87 -18.91 -4.31
CA TYR A 355 34.49 -17.50 -4.46
C TYR A 355 35.52 -16.70 -5.27
N SER A 356 36.82 -16.94 -5.02
CA SER A 356 37.89 -16.31 -5.80
C SER A 356 37.89 -16.71 -7.28
N HIS A 357 37.50 -17.95 -7.60
CA HIS A 357 37.42 -18.44 -8.98
C HIS A 357 36.15 -18.00 -9.73
N THR A 358 35.08 -17.62 -9.04
CA THR A 358 33.80 -17.23 -9.67
C THR A 358 33.60 -15.73 -9.82
N LEU A 359 34.26 -14.88 -9.02
CA LEU A 359 34.00 -13.43 -8.97
C LEU A 359 35.22 -12.51 -9.19
N LEU A 360 36.41 -13.07 -9.47
CA LEU A 360 37.59 -12.29 -9.88
C LEU A 360 38.15 -12.73 -11.25
N PRO A 361 37.44 -12.51 -12.38
CA PRO A 361 38.14 -12.17 -13.61
C PRO A 361 38.55 -10.68 -13.53
N GLU A 362 39.85 -10.43 -13.70
CA GLU A 362 40.47 -9.11 -13.88
C GLU A 362 40.78 -8.26 -12.64
N VAL A 363 41.77 -8.66 -11.83
CA VAL A 363 42.92 -7.78 -11.52
C VAL A 363 44.12 -8.67 -11.20
N ILE A 364 45.08 -8.77 -12.13
CA ILE A 364 46.55 -8.84 -11.95
C ILE A 364 47.12 -9.21 -13.35
N SER A 365 47.83 -8.27 -13.99
CA SER A 365 48.66 -8.50 -15.19
C SER A 365 50.14 -8.70 -14.76
N PRO A 366 51.13 -8.80 -15.68
CA PRO A 366 51.22 -9.48 -16.98
C PRO A 366 52.42 -10.46 -17.01
N GLN A 367 52.33 -11.65 -17.65
CA GLN A 367 53.46 -12.32 -18.35
C GLN A 367 53.09 -13.74 -18.86
N ALA A 368 52.98 -13.85 -20.19
CA ALA A 368 53.32 -15.00 -21.05
C ALA A 368 52.53 -16.34 -20.90
N PRO A 369 52.70 -17.33 -21.80
CA PRO A 369 51.84 -17.51 -22.98
C PRO A 369 51.20 -18.91 -23.11
N ASN A 370 50.25 -19.00 -24.04
CA ASN A 370 49.79 -20.19 -24.75
C ASN A 370 49.09 -21.33 -23.97
N GLY A 371 47.81 -21.51 -24.31
CA GLY A 371 47.30 -22.81 -24.75
C GLY A 371 46.56 -23.63 -23.70
N SER A 372 45.22 -23.54 -23.74
CA SER A 372 44.34 -24.69 -23.98
C SER A 372 42.89 -24.24 -23.84
N THR A 373 42.17 -24.34 -24.95
CA THR A 373 40.71 -24.17 -25.07
C THR A 373 39.98 -25.12 -24.13
N LEU A 374 39.11 -24.59 -23.28
CA LEU A 374 38.08 -25.37 -22.57
C LEU A 374 36.79 -25.33 -23.40
N ASP A 375 36.20 -26.51 -23.58
CA ASP A 375 35.19 -26.82 -24.57
C ASP A 375 33.82 -26.18 -24.33
N ALA A 376 33.12 -25.88 -25.43
CA ALA A 376 31.84 -25.17 -25.49
C ALA A 376 30.63 -25.96 -24.94
N GLU A 377 30.83 -27.13 -24.33
CA GLU A 377 29.77 -27.94 -23.73
C GLU A 377 29.47 -27.54 -22.27
N ASP A 378 30.44 -27.04 -21.50
CA ASP A 378 30.20 -26.61 -20.11
C ASP A 378 29.37 -25.32 -20.04
N LEU A 379 29.49 -24.44 -21.04
CA LEU A 379 28.73 -23.18 -21.16
C LEU A 379 27.22 -23.38 -21.36
N ARG A 380 26.78 -24.52 -21.92
CA ARG A 380 25.35 -24.76 -22.17
C ARG A 380 24.58 -25.23 -20.93
N SER A 381 25.28 -25.65 -19.89
CA SER A 381 24.64 -26.07 -18.63
C SER A 381 24.26 -24.88 -17.72
N MET A 382 24.75 -23.67 -18.00
CA MET A 382 24.50 -22.47 -17.19
C MET A 382 23.37 -21.55 -17.70
N GLU A 383 22.86 -21.73 -18.93
CA GLU A 383 21.81 -20.86 -19.50
C GLU A 383 20.36 -21.25 -19.11
N LEU A 384 20.15 -22.35 -18.39
CA LEU A 384 18.81 -22.86 -18.07
C LEU A 384 18.17 -22.32 -16.76
N LEU A 385 18.80 -21.34 -16.08
CA LEU A 385 18.32 -20.82 -14.80
C LEU A 385 18.07 -19.30 -14.76
N GLU A 386 17.96 -18.62 -15.91
CA GLU A 386 17.57 -17.20 -15.98
C GLU A 386 16.08 -16.99 -16.35
N GLY A 387 15.19 -17.81 -15.80
CA GLY A 387 13.77 -17.66 -16.08
C GLY A 387 12.89 -18.05 -14.91
N PHE A 388 12.88 -17.22 -13.85
CA PHE A 388 11.74 -17.01 -12.93
C PHE A 388 12.12 -15.96 -11.87
N VAL A 389 11.75 -14.69 -12.10
CA VAL A 389 11.09 -13.76 -11.15
C VAL A 389 10.27 -12.77 -11.97
#